data_AF-A0A2E8V9P2-F1
#
_entry.id   AF-A0A2E8V9P2-F1
#
_cell.length_a   1.000
_cell.length_b   1.000
_cell.length_c   1.000
_cell.angle_alpha   90.00
_cell.angle_beta   90.00
_cell.angle_gamma   90.00
#
_symmetry.space_group_name_H-M   'P 1'
#
loop_
_entity.id
_entity.type
_entity.pdbx_description
1 polymer ?
#
loop_
_entity_poly.entity_id
_entity_poly.type
_entity_poly.pdbx_seq_one_letter_code
_entity_poly.pdbx_strand_id
1 'polypeptide(L)' 'MGLFVLCIIIFAANMLVGHNMIPSLIASHHVPRTWNKLRPPIYAIAIIAFVAAIYFVIIAFVGGLDAIRHIYPDYWI' A
#
# COMPACT_ATOMS: atom_id res chain seq x y z
N MET A 1 10.42 -1.06 -10.41
CA MET A 1 10.61 -0.88 -8.95
C MET A 1 10.16 0.48 -8.42
N GLY A 2 10.45 1.61 -9.09
CA GLY A 2 10.02 2.93 -8.60
C GLY A 2 8.51 3.08 -8.33
N LEU A 3 7.66 2.50 -9.19
CA LEU A 3 6.21 2.51 -9.01
C LEU A 3 5.73 1.75 -7.77
N PHE A 4 6.37 0.61 -7.43
CA PHE A 4 6.07 -0.13 -6.20
C PHE A 4 6.36 0.73 -4.96
N VAL A 5 7.53 1.36 -4.92
CA VAL A 5 7.92 2.23 -3.80
C VAL A 5 6.93 3.39 -3.67
N LEU A 6 6.53 4.00 -4.77
CA LEU A 6 5.54 5.06 -4.80
C LEU A 6 4.17 4.58 -4.26
N CYS A 7 3.70 3.39 -4.66
CA CYS A 7 2.47 2.80 -4.13
C CYS A 7 2.53 2.57 -2.61
N ILE A 8 3.66 2.08 -2.10
CA ILE A 8 3.86 1.87 -0.65
C ILE A 8 3.88 3.21 0.10
N ILE A 9 4.54 4.24 -0.43
CA ILE A 9 4.56 5.57 0.19
C ILE A 9 3.14 6.16 0.23
N ILE A 10 2.39 6.08 -0.87
CA ILE A 10 1.00 6.55 -0.91
C ILE A 10 0.14 5.80 0.09
N PHE A 11 0.26 4.47 0.16
CA PHE A 11 -0.46 3.66 1.13
C PHE A 11 -0.14 4.07 2.57
N ALA A 12 1.14 4.15 2.92
CA ALA A 12 1.61 4.50 4.26
C ALA A 12 1.17 5.91 4.67
N ALA A 13 1.30 6.89 3.77
CA ALA A 13 0.88 8.26 4.01
C ALA A 13 -0.64 8.34 4.27
N ASN A 14 -1.46 7.67 3.46
CA ASN A 14 -2.91 7.67 3.64
C ASN A 14 -3.32 6.95 4.94
N MET A 15 -2.65 5.87 5.31
CA MET A 15 -2.90 5.19 6.60
C MET A 15 -2.48 6.07 7.78
N LEU A 16 -1.34 6.73 7.71
CA LEU A 16 -0.90 7.67 8.75
C LEU A 16 -1.93 8.80 8.94
N VAL A 17 -2.40 9.40 7.84
CA VAL A 17 -3.36 10.50 7.90
C VAL A 17 -4.74 10.02 8.38
N GLY A 18 -5.30 9.01 7.72
CA GLY A 18 -6.68 8.56 7.96
C GLY A 18 -6.88 7.80 9.27
N HIS A 19 -5.85 7.05 9.70
CA HIS A 19 -5.91 6.19 10.88
C HIS A 19 -5.35 6.84 12.14
N ASN A 20 -4.32 7.70 12.02
CA ASN A 20 -3.65 8.29 13.18
C ASN A 20 -3.90 9.81 13.30
N MET A 21 -3.61 10.60 12.26
CA MET A 21 -3.68 12.07 12.35
C MET A 21 -5.10 12.59 12.51
N ILE A 22 -6.03 12.23 11.63
CA ILE A 22 -7.42 12.72 11.70
C ILE A 22 -8.07 12.40 13.07
N PRO A 23 -8.04 11.16 13.58
CA PRO A 23 -8.66 10.88 14.88
C PRO A 23 -7.93 11.57 16.05
N SER A 24 -6.60 11.68 16.03
CA SER A 24 -5.87 12.39 17.09
C SER A 24 -6.16 13.90 17.12
N LEU A 25 -6.30 14.54 15.95
CA LEU A 25 -6.68 15.94 15.82
C LEU A 25 -8.14 16.21 16.25
N ILE A 26 -9.04 15.25 15.99
CA ILE A 26 -10.43 15.33 16.48
C ILE A 26 -10.47 15.16 17.99
N ALA A 27 -9.75 14.19 18.55
CA ALA A 27 -9.72 13.93 20.00
C ALA A 27 -9.15 15.12 20.79
N SER A 28 -8.13 15.77 20.25
CA SER A 28 -7.52 16.97 20.84
C SER A 28 -8.29 18.27 20.55
N HIS A 29 -9.47 18.19 19.92
CA HIS A 29 -10.33 19.33 19.57
C HIS A 29 -9.68 20.40 18.67
N HIS A 30 -8.56 20.07 18.01
CA HIS A 30 -7.92 20.95 17.02
C HIS A 30 -8.74 21.03 15.71
N VAL A 31 -9.55 20.00 15.42
CA VAL A 31 -10.32 19.89 14.18
C VAL A 31 -11.74 19.38 14.47
N PRO A 32 -12.78 19.93 13.81
CA PRO A 32 -14.16 19.51 14.05
C PRO A 32 -14.43 18.07 13.58
N ARG A 33 -15.36 17.38 14.28
CA ARG A 33 -15.76 15.98 13.99
C ARG A 33 -16.22 15.74 12.54
N THR A 34 -16.61 16.79 11.81
CA THR A 34 -16.95 16.73 10.39
C THR A 34 -15.83 16.12 9.54
N TRP A 35 -14.57 16.28 9.93
CA TRP A 35 -13.40 15.71 9.23
C TRP A 35 -13.33 14.18 9.30
N ASN A 36 -14.09 13.55 10.20
CA ASN A 36 -14.21 12.09 10.25
C ASN A 36 -14.79 11.53 8.94
N LYS A 37 -15.56 12.33 8.19
CA LYS A 37 -16.12 11.97 6.87
C LYS A 37 -15.06 11.86 5.77
N LEU A 38 -13.86 12.40 5.99
CA LEU A 38 -12.74 12.31 5.04
C LEU A 38 -11.99 10.98 5.15
N ARG A 39 -12.17 10.22 6.23
CA ARG A 39 -11.46 8.94 6.43
C ARG A 39 -11.85 7.86 5.42
N PRO A 40 -13.14 7.64 5.08
CA PRO A 40 -13.52 6.65 4.07
C PRO A 40 -12.83 6.85 2.70
N PRO A 41 -12.80 8.06 2.09
CA PRO A 41 -12.09 8.23 0.82
C PRO A 41 -10.57 8.07 0.96
N ILE A 42 -9.96 8.51 2.08
CA ILE A 42 -8.53 8.28 2.34
C ILE A 42 -8.21 6.78 2.40
N TYR A 43 -9.06 5.99 3.06
CA TYR A 43 -8.89 4.53 3.09
C TYR A 43 -9.10 3.88 1.72
N ALA A 44 -10.04 4.38 0.91
CA ALA A 44 -10.23 3.87 -0.44
C ALA A 44 -8.95 4.05 -1.28
N ILE A 45 -8.33 5.23 -1.23
CA ILE A 45 -7.05 5.51 -1.92
C ILE A 45 -5.94 4.59 -1.40
N ALA A 46 -5.86 4.40 -0.07
CA ALA A 46 -4.88 3.51 0.53
C ALA A 46 -5.05 2.06 0.04
N ILE A 47 -6.27 1.53 0.01
CA ILE A 47 -6.55 0.17 -0.45
C ILE A 47 -6.14 0.00 -1.91
N ILE A 48 -6.47 0.96 -2.78
CA ILE A 48 -6.08 0.91 -4.21
C ILE A 48 -4.55 0.89 -4.34
N ALA A 49 -3.85 1.76 -3.61
CA ALA A 49 -2.38 1.79 -3.62
C ALA A 49 -1.77 0.49 -3.09
N PHE A 50 -2.38 -0.12 -2.07
CA PHE A 50 -1.92 -1.39 -1.51
C PHE A 50 -2.10 -2.57 -2.47
N VAL A 51 -3.27 -2.66 -3.13
CA VAL A 51 -3.52 -3.68 -4.16
C VAL A 51 -2.54 -3.55 -5.32
N ALA A 52 -2.26 -2.31 -5.77
CA ALA A 52 -1.25 -2.06 -6.79
C ALA A 52 0.16 -2.49 -6.33
N ALA A 53 0.52 -2.25 -5.07
CA ALA A 53 1.79 -2.71 -4.51
C ALA A 53 1.90 -4.25 -4.50
N ILE A 54 0.84 -4.96 -4.09
CA ILE A 54 0.78 -6.43 -4.11
C ILE A 54 0.97 -6.94 -5.54
N TYR A 55 0.32 -6.33 -6.53
CA TYR A 55 0.47 -6.70 -7.94
C TYR A 55 1.93 -6.65 -8.40
N PHE A 56 2.66 -5.58 -8.06
CA PHE A 56 4.08 -5.48 -8.40
C PHE A 56 4.94 -6.54 -7.71
N VAL A 57 4.62 -6.89 -6.46
CA VAL A 57 5.32 -7.97 -5.74
C VAL A 57 5.11 -9.30 -6.45
N ILE A 58 3.87 -9.65 -6.81
CA ILE A 58 3.58 -10.91 -7.51
C ILE A 58 4.36 -10.99 -8.83
N ILE A 59 4.37 -9.93 -9.63
CA ILE A 59 5.14 -9.91 -10.89
C ILE A 59 6.63 -10.12 -10.65
N ALA A 60 7.20 -9.48 -9.62
CA ALA A 60 8.61 -9.65 -9.29
C ALA A 60 8.93 -11.10 -8.90
N PHE A 61 8.06 -11.76 -8.14
CA PHE A 61 8.22 -13.17 -7.78
C PHE A 61 8.09 -14.11 -8.98
N VAL A 62 7.09 -13.90 -9.85
CA VAL A 62 6.90 -14.72 -11.05
C VAL A 62 8.12 -14.59 -11.98
N GLY A 63 8.56 -13.36 -12.26
CA GLY A 63 9.75 -13.14 -13.09
C GLY A 63 11.02 -13.74 -12.47
N GLY A 64 11.16 -13.68 -11.15
CA GLY A 64 12.26 -14.33 -10.43
C GLY A 64 12.22 -15.86 -10.55
N LEU A 65 11.03 -16.45 -10.41
CA LEU A 65 10.83 -17.90 -10.54
C LEU A 65 11.12 -18.38 -11.97
N ASP A 66 10.66 -17.64 -12.98
CA ASP A 66 10.94 -17.95 -14.38
C ASP A 66 12.43 -17.86 -14.70
N ALA A 67 13.14 -16.87 -14.15
CA ALA A 67 14.59 -16.78 -14.29
C ALA A 67 15.31 -17.98 -13.67
N ILE A 68 14.88 -18.44 -12.48
CA ILE A 68 15.46 -19.63 -11.84
C ILE A 68 15.19 -20.89 -12.66
N ARG A 69 13.96 -21.05 -13.18
CA ARG A 69 13.59 -22.17 -14.07
C ARG A 69 14.39 -22.19 -15.37
N HIS A 70 14.71 -21.02 -15.90
CA HIS A 70 15.53 -20.92 -17.11
C HIS A 70 16.99 -21.32 -16.85
N ILE A 71 17.54 -20.97 -15.69
CA ILE A 71 18.93 -21.27 -15.32
C ILE A 71 19.09 -22.73 -14.85
N TYR A 72 18.09 -23.26 -14.14
CA TYR A 72 18.07 -24.62 -13.62
C TYR A 72 16.82 -25.36 -14.11
N PRO A 73 16.80 -25.88 -15.35
CA PRO A 73 15.61 -26.52 -15.91
C PRO A 73 15.16 -27.77 -15.13
N ASP A 74 16.10 -28.45 -14.47
CA ASP A 74 15.86 -29.67 -13.68
C ASP A 74 16.00 -29.43 -12.16
N TYR A 75 15.62 -28.27 -11.60
CA TYR A 75 15.60 -28.11 -10.13
C TYR A 75 14.30 -28.70 -9.53
N TRP A 76 14.43 -29.53 -8.49
CA TRP A 76 13.33 -30.31 -7.91
C TRP A 76 12.77 -29.61 -6.67
N ILE A 77 11.98 -28.55 -6.88
CA ILE A 77 11.08 -28.02 -5.84
C ILE A 77 9.69 -27.90 -6.43
#